data_AF-A0A7U8AR39-F1
#
_entry.id   AF-A0A7U8AR39-F1
#
_cell.length_a   1.000
_cell.length_b   1.000
_cell.length_c   1.000
_cell.angle_alpha   90.00
_cell.angle_beta   90.00
_cell.angle_gamma   90.00
#
_symmetry.space_group_name_H-M   'P 1'
#
loop_
_entity.id
_entity.type
_entity.pdbx_description
1 polymer ?
#
loop_
_entity_poly.entity_id
_entity_poly.type
_entity_poly.pdbx_seq_one_letter_code
_entity_poly.pdbx_strand_id
1 'polypeptide(L)'
;MNAENIKPFMESEKYPFDIIFKDDLFEVAIGEASTNKNEISIGIKTLTKNFSYNKNSCYYIFPSHFGIEFLKIFIGENNKYNHKILNAIEQIRSFNENNKNIN
;
A
#
# COMPACT_ATOMS: atom_id res chain seq x y z
N MET A 1 -8.28 4.77 -26.38
CA MET A 1 -7.15 4.24 -25.58
C MET A 1 -7.51 2.81 -25.22
N ASN A 2 -6.77 1.82 -25.71
CA ASN A 2 -6.83 0.49 -25.10
C ASN A 2 -6.28 0.66 -23.70
N ALA A 3 -7.12 0.53 -22.67
CA ALA A 3 -6.64 0.38 -21.32
C ALA A 3 -5.95 -0.98 -21.27
N GLU A 4 -4.66 -1.01 -21.63
CA GLU A 4 -3.79 -2.11 -21.27
C GLU A 4 -4.01 -2.39 -19.78
N ASN A 5 -4.08 -3.66 -19.38
CA ASN A 5 -4.25 -4.06 -17.99
C ASN A 5 -3.01 -3.67 -17.18
N ILE A 6 -2.87 -2.38 -16.87
CA ILE A 6 -1.78 -1.86 -16.06
C ILE A 6 -2.04 -2.33 -14.63
N LYS A 7 -1.14 -3.18 -14.12
CA LYS A 7 -1.17 -3.55 -12.71
C LYS A 7 -0.94 -2.28 -11.86
N PRO A 8 -1.72 -2.06 -10.79
CA PRO A 8 -1.56 -0.90 -9.92
C PRO A 8 -0.19 -0.89 -9.22
N PHE A 9 0.30 -2.07 -8.86
CA PHE A 9 1.65 -2.28 -8.33
C PHE A 9 2.52 -3.04 -9.34
N MET A 10 3.79 -2.64 -9.41
CA MET A 10 4.81 -3.28 -10.23
C MET A 10 5.52 -4.39 -9.47
N GLU A 11 6.09 -5.34 -10.19
CA GLU A 11 7.05 -6.29 -9.64
C GLU A 11 8.37 -5.53 -9.41
N SER A 12 8.75 -5.38 -8.14
CA SER A 12 9.92 -4.62 -7.71
C SER A 12 10.67 -5.42 -6.65
N GLU A 13 11.97 -5.61 -6.85
CA GLU A 13 12.83 -6.19 -5.81
C GLU A 13 13.07 -5.19 -4.66
N LYS A 14 13.05 -3.90 -4.97
CA LYS A 14 13.34 -2.82 -4.00
C LYS A 14 12.14 -2.55 -3.10
N TYR A 15 10.95 -2.47 -3.67
CA TYR A 15 9.70 -2.20 -2.97
C TYR A 15 8.63 -3.22 -3.38
N PRO A 16 8.77 -4.48 -2.94
CA PRO A 16 7.89 -5.56 -3.34
C PRO A 16 6.45 -5.31 -2.89
N PHE A 17 5.51 -5.79 -3.70
CA PHE A 17 4.10 -5.79 -3.34
C PHE A 17 3.85 -6.72 -2.14
N ASP A 18 3.27 -6.18 -1.06
CA ASP A 18 2.78 -6.98 0.07
C ASP A 18 1.43 -6.46 0.57
N ILE A 19 0.55 -7.39 0.93
CA ILE A 19 -0.70 -7.09 1.64
C ILE A 19 -0.37 -7.09 3.14
N ILE A 20 -0.43 -5.91 3.74
CA ILE A 20 -0.03 -5.68 5.13
C ILE A 20 -1.20 -5.68 6.10
N PHE A 21 -2.43 -5.50 5.59
CA PHE A 21 -3.66 -5.64 6.36
C PHE A 21 -4.78 -6.14 5.44
N LYS A 22 -5.65 -7.00 5.98
CA LYS A 22 -6.81 -7.50 5.24
C LYS A 22 -7.92 -7.95 6.17
N ASP A 23 -9.12 -7.43 5.96
CA ASP A 23 -10.36 -7.91 6.55
C ASP A 23 -11.41 -8.20 5.45
N ASP A 24 -12.68 -8.33 5.84
CA ASP A 24 -13.78 -8.60 4.91
C ASP A 24 -14.22 -7.38 4.09
N LEU A 25 -13.84 -6.17 4.52
CA LEU A 25 -14.26 -4.91 3.94
C LEU A 25 -13.22 -4.35 2.98
N PHE A 26 -11.93 -4.43 3.33
CA PHE A 26 -10.83 -3.89 2.56
C PHE A 26 -9.50 -4.60 2.86
N GLU A 27 -8.53 -4.36 1.98
CA GLU A 27 -7.12 -4.66 2.20
C GLU A 27 -6.26 -3.41 1.99
N VAL A 28 -5.17 -3.37 2.73
CA VAL A 28 -4.11 -2.37 2.59
C VAL A 28 -2.86 -3.08 2.10
N ALA A 29 -2.29 -2.56 1.02
CA ALA A 29 -1.08 -3.04 0.41
C ALA A 29 0.00 -1.95 0.37
N ILE A 30 1.25 -2.39 0.30
CA ILE A 30 2.40 -1.54 0.01
C ILE A 30 3.13 -2.07 -1.22
N GLY A 31 3.87 -1.21 -1.91
CA GLY A 31 4.75 -1.61 -3.01
C GLY A 31 5.08 -0.44 -3.93
N GLU A 32 5.84 -0.72 -4.98
CA GLU A 32 6.09 0.24 -6.06
C GLU A 32 4.86 0.38 -6.96
N ALA A 33 4.27 1.57 -7.03
CA ALA A 33 3.13 1.83 -7.89
C ALA A 33 3.56 2.05 -9.34
N SER A 34 2.74 1.63 -10.31
CA SER A 34 3.02 1.83 -11.73
C SER A 34 3.09 3.30 -12.16
N THR A 35 2.47 4.19 -11.38
CA THR A 35 2.50 5.65 -11.58
C THR A 35 3.67 6.35 -10.88
N ASN A 36 4.28 5.69 -9.88
CA ASN A 36 5.32 6.27 -9.01
C ASN A 36 6.49 5.29 -8.86
N LYS A 37 7.34 5.25 -9.89
CA LYS A 37 8.51 4.37 -9.91
C LYS A 37 9.58 4.82 -8.92
N ASN A 38 10.32 3.86 -8.37
CA ASN A 38 11.34 4.05 -7.34
C ASN A 38 10.81 4.66 -6.03
N GLU A 39 9.51 4.57 -5.76
CA GLU A 39 8.89 5.03 -4.52
C GLU A 39 8.09 3.93 -3.84
N ILE A 40 8.05 3.95 -2.51
CA ILE A 40 7.07 3.17 -1.75
C ILE A 40 5.73 3.89 -1.84
N SER A 41 4.69 3.17 -2.25
CA SER A 41 3.30 3.63 -2.26
C SER A 41 2.44 2.73 -1.37
N ILE A 42 1.31 3.28 -0.90
CA ILE A 42 0.30 2.53 -0.15
C ILE A 42 -0.98 2.49 -0.97
N GLY A 43 -1.59 1.32 -1.04
CA GLY A 43 -2.85 1.09 -1.73
C GLY A 43 -3.93 0.60 -0.78
N ILE A 44 -5.15 1.10 -0.95
CA ILE A 44 -6.35 0.57 -0.28
C ILE A 44 -7.28 0.01 -1.35
N LYS A 45 -7.76 -1.21 -1.15
CA LYS A 45 -8.74 -1.84 -2.03
C LYS A 45 -9.91 -2.37 -1.23
N THR A 46 -11.13 -2.01 -1.62
CA THR A 46 -12.35 -2.58 -1.04
C THR A 46 -12.53 -4.02 -1.52
N LEU A 47 -12.87 -4.92 -0.59
CA LEU A 47 -13.05 -6.36 -0.82
C LEU A 47 -14.51 -6.82 -0.75
N THR A 48 -15.40 -5.95 -0.27
CA THR A 48 -16.81 -6.28 -0.07
C THR A 48 -17.46 -6.82 -1.34
N LYS A 49 -17.89 -8.10 -1.28
CA LYS A 49 -18.77 -8.73 -2.29
C LYS A 49 -20.13 -8.01 -2.43
N ASN A 50 -20.50 -7.15 -1.46
CA ASN A 50 -21.82 -6.52 -1.31
C ASN A 50 -21.95 -5.10 -1.88
N PHE A 51 -20.88 -4.48 -2.38
CA PHE A 51 -21.08 -3.35 -3.28
C PHE A 51 -21.50 -3.90 -4.64
N SER A 52 -22.65 -3.47 -5.14
CA SER A 52 -23.15 -3.73 -6.50
C SER A 52 -22.19 -3.31 -7.62
N TYR A 53 -21.03 -2.74 -7.26
CA TYR A 53 -19.93 -2.28 -8.10
C TYR A 53 -18.74 -3.26 -8.20
N ASN A 54 -18.98 -4.57 -8.10
CA ASN A 54 -17.95 -5.62 -8.16
C ASN A 54 -17.27 -5.81 -9.55
N LYS A 55 -17.33 -4.82 -10.45
CA LYS A 55 -16.71 -4.90 -11.79
C LYS A 55 -15.32 -4.29 -11.88
N ASN A 56 -14.92 -3.38 -10.98
CA ASN A 56 -13.62 -2.71 -11.02
C ASN A 56 -13.08 -2.46 -9.58
N SER A 57 -12.61 -3.49 -8.89
CA SER A 57 -11.91 -3.29 -7.61
C SER A 57 -10.49 -2.78 -7.86
N CYS A 58 -10.33 -1.44 -7.90
CA CYS A 58 -9.04 -0.77 -8.02
C CYS A 58 -8.40 -0.52 -6.64
N TYR A 59 -7.08 -0.38 -6.61
CA TYR A 59 -6.40 0.22 -5.44
C TYR A 59 -6.48 1.74 -5.58
N TYR A 60 -6.89 2.39 -4.50
CA TYR A 60 -6.62 3.81 -4.30
C TYR A 60 -5.19 3.94 -3.78
N ILE A 61 -4.28 4.47 -4.61
CA ILE A 61 -2.85 4.57 -4.33
C ILE A 61 -2.50 5.98 -3.89
N PHE A 62 -1.73 6.10 -2.82
CA PHE A 62 -1.16 7.38 -2.39
C PHE A 62 0.32 7.25 -1.99
N PRO A 63 1.08 8.35 -2.06
CA PRO A 63 2.49 8.36 -1.69
C PRO A 63 2.73 8.01 -0.22
N SER A 64 3.88 7.42 0.07
CA SER A 64 4.26 6.97 1.41
C SER A 64 4.38 8.09 2.47
N HIS A 65 4.54 9.36 2.09
CA HIS A 65 4.60 10.46 3.06
C HIS A 65 3.28 10.68 3.83
N PHE A 66 2.13 10.32 3.25
CA PHE A 66 0.84 10.24 3.97
C PHE A 66 0.66 8.92 4.73
N GLY A 67 1.60 7.98 4.53
CA GLY A 67 1.46 6.59 4.88
C GLY A 67 1.58 6.25 6.34
N ILE A 68 2.57 6.82 7.03
CA ILE A 68 2.89 6.40 8.40
C ILE A 68 1.71 6.63 9.35
N GLU A 69 1.13 7.83 9.35
CA GLU A 69 -0.01 8.13 10.23
C GLU A 69 -1.24 7.31 9.86
N PHE A 70 -1.48 7.10 8.56
CA PHE A 70 -2.53 6.20 8.10
C PHE A 70 -2.31 4.77 8.59
N LEU A 71 -1.11 4.22 8.51
CA LEU A 71 -0.84 2.83 8.91
C LEU A 71 -0.97 2.60 10.41
N LYS A 72 -0.66 3.61 11.24
CA LYS A 72 -0.80 3.52 12.70
C LYS A 72 -2.25 3.27 13.14
N ILE A 73 -3.25 3.70 12.37
CA ILE A 73 -4.67 3.49 12.73
C ILE A 73 -5.06 2.01 12.74
N PHE A 74 -4.29 1.14 12.06
CA PHE A 74 -4.56 -0.29 11.99
C PHE A 74 -3.84 -1.10 13.08
N ILE A 75 -2.96 -0.46 13.86
CA ILE A 75 -2.28 -1.11 14.98
C ILE A 75 -3.27 -1.20 16.14
N GLY A 76 -3.53 -2.41 16.62
CA GLY A 76 -4.45 -2.67 17.73
C GLY A 76 -3.95 -3.78 18.63
N GLU A 77 -4.48 -3.90 19.85
CA GLU A 77 -3.93 -4.78 20.89
C GLU A 77 -3.80 -6.26 20.48
N ASN A 78 -4.74 -6.78 19.67
CA ASN A 78 -4.77 -8.19 19.24
C ASN A 78 -4.82 -8.36 17.70
N ASN A 79 -4.20 -7.45 16.94
CA ASN A 79 -4.19 -7.57 15.49
C ASN A 79 -3.01 -8.42 14.99
N LYS A 80 -3.33 -9.56 14.33
CA LYS A 80 -2.34 -10.47 13.72
C LYS A 80 -1.42 -9.80 12.68
N TYR A 81 -1.83 -8.64 12.15
CA TYR A 81 -1.08 -7.88 11.17
C TYR A 81 -0.11 -6.86 11.78
N ASN A 82 -0.10 -6.64 13.11
CA ASN A 82 0.74 -5.62 13.76
C ASN A 82 2.20 -5.67 13.30
N HIS A 83 2.81 -6.86 13.26
CA HIS A 83 4.19 -7.01 12.83
C HIS A 83 4.41 -6.57 11.37
N LYS A 84 3.48 -6.92 10.46
CA LYS A 84 3.55 -6.47 9.06
C LYS A 84 3.38 -4.95 8.94
N ILE A 85 2.44 -4.38 9.68
CA ILE A 85 2.18 -2.94 9.68
C ILE A 85 3.40 -2.17 10.21
N LEU A 86 4.01 -2.64 11.31
CA LEU A 86 5.22 -2.04 11.88
C LEU A 86 6.40 -2.12 10.89
N ASN A 87 6.61 -3.27 10.24
CA ASN A 87 7.64 -3.40 9.21
C ASN A 87 7.41 -2.44 8.03
N ALA A 88 6.17 -2.26 7.59
CA ALA A 88 5.83 -1.31 6.54
C ALA A 88 6.14 0.14 6.95
N ILE A 89 5.83 0.51 8.20
CA ILE A 89 6.15 1.83 8.75
C ILE A 89 7.67 2.06 8.74
N GLU A 90 8.46 1.09 9.19
CA GLU A 90 9.92 1.20 9.19
C GLU A 90 10.51 1.31 7.78
N GLN A 91 10.02 0.53 6.81
CA GLN A 91 10.43 0.66 5.41
C GLN A 91 10.16 2.06 4.85
N ILE A 92 8.99 2.63 5.15
CA ILE A 92 8.62 3.99 4.72
C ILE A 92 9.50 5.04 5.40
N ARG A 93 9.80 4.87 6.70
CA ARG A 93 10.72 5.76 7.43
C ARG A 93 12.10 5.78 6.78
N SER A 94 12.70 4.61 6.57
CA SER A 94 14.01 4.50 5.93
C SER A 94 14.03 5.10 4.53
N PHE A 95 12.98 4.91 3.73
CA PHE A 95 12.84 5.55 2.43
C PHE A 95 12.82 7.09 2.54
N ASN A 96 11.99 7.63 3.43
CA ASN A 96 11.87 9.07 3.61
C ASN A 96 13.15 9.72 4.15
N GLU A 97 13.89 9.04 5.03
CA GLU A 97 15.20 9.50 5.54
C GLU A 97 16.25 9.51 4.44
N ASN A 98 16.33 8.46 3.63
CA ASN A 98 17.27 8.40 2.51
C ASN A 98 17.02 9.51 1.49
N ASN A 99 15.76 9.84 1.20
CA ASN A 99 15.43 10.93 0.28
C ASN A 99 15.73 12.32 0.84
N LYS A 100 15.67 12.52 2.17
CA LYS A 100 16.07 13.78 2.80
C LYS A 100 17.56 14.07 2.68
N ASN A 101 18.39 13.02 2.61
CA ASN A 101 19.86 13.14 2.52
C ASN A 101 20.37 13.34 1.08
N ILE A 102 19.49 13.37 0.08
CA ILE A 102 19.83 13.52 -1.34
C ILE A 102 19.59 14.97 -1.82
N ASN A 103 18.97 15.83 -1.00
CA ASN A 103 18.74 17.25 -1.25
C ASN A 103 19.61 18.14 -0.35
#